data_AF-A0A6M5F9G1-F1
#
_entry.id   AF-A0A6M5F9G1-F1
#
_cell.length_a   1.000
_cell.length_b   1.000
_cell.length_c   1.000
_cell.angle_alpha   90.00
_cell.angle_beta   90.00
_cell.angle_gamma   90.00
#
_symmetry.space_group_name_H-M   'P 1'
#
loop_
_entity.id
_entity.type
_entity.pdbx_description
1 polymer ?
#
loop_
_entity_poly.entity_id
_entity_poly.type
_entity_poly.pdbx_seq_one_letter_code
_entity_poly.pdbx_strand_id
1 'polypeptide(L)'
;MRKIKDREKLQRIARKRHRRELRARYSHDNRLLKYHRLREKGTKNISYTSMDAPTDFSILDNRDSVIKYFNTVKCMLDQEEYTQINLRKITSIDLPTLCLLGAFMLDRNTKSKYLKVTSPLSNSAAYRFFEEAQFENMIIKERIPDFNSGAFLSRSEDEVNEEAISDILTKTVDYFGENSKQRLRDLPPIIIEIVTNTADHANPDSSYTLPWIVNTYETKNNNGDKVKQYCIIDMGVGIYETLIDKANSQQQGRSPWWHTIIKRESSQGEFFRQAIPKGLQSRTALRQRGKGIKYIYDTVSGDDMYKRFEIITNKTKVNLVNIGSIEKDSSESLSATIYYWEVCVE
;
A
#
# COMPACT_ATOMS: atom_id res chain seq x y z
N MET A 1 1.23 -17.97 -72.22
CA MET A 1 0.28 -17.14 -71.43
C MET A 1 0.45 -17.18 -69.90
N ARG A 2 0.94 -18.27 -69.25
CA ARG A 2 1.11 -18.31 -67.77
C ARG A 2 2.14 -17.30 -67.20
N LYS A 3 3.29 -17.09 -67.87
CA LYS A 3 4.38 -16.21 -67.39
C LYS A 3 4.03 -14.70 -67.33
N ILE A 4 3.04 -14.24 -68.11
CA ILE A 4 2.63 -12.82 -68.14
C ILE A 4 1.74 -12.47 -66.94
N LYS A 5 0.84 -13.39 -66.55
CA LYS A 5 -0.03 -13.23 -65.36
C LYS A 5 0.76 -13.19 -64.05
N ASP A 6 1.91 -13.87 -63.97
CA ASP A 6 2.78 -13.83 -62.80
C ASP A 6 3.52 -12.49 -62.66
N ARG A 7 3.90 -11.85 -63.78
CA ARG A 7 4.59 -10.55 -63.76
C ARG A 7 3.68 -9.41 -63.28
N GLU A 8 2.42 -9.40 -63.71
CA GLU A 8 1.41 -8.43 -63.24
C GLU A 8 1.07 -8.63 -61.76
N LYS A 9 0.96 -9.89 -61.32
CA LYS A 9 0.74 -10.23 -59.91
C LYS A 9 1.91 -9.77 -59.03
N LEU A 10 3.14 -9.99 -59.46
CA LEU A 10 4.36 -9.52 -58.77
C LEU A 10 4.45 -7.99 -58.72
N GLN A 11 4.13 -7.29 -59.82
CA GLN A 11 4.07 -5.82 -59.82
C GLN A 11 2.98 -5.28 -58.89
N ARG A 12 1.83 -5.94 -58.81
CA ARG A 12 0.74 -5.56 -57.89
C ARG A 12 1.17 -5.73 -56.42
N ILE A 13 1.89 -6.80 -56.10
CA ILE A 13 2.43 -7.06 -54.76
C ILE A 13 3.49 -6.00 -54.40
N ALA A 14 4.43 -5.71 -55.31
CA ALA A 14 5.46 -4.69 -55.10
C ALA A 14 4.85 -3.29 -54.85
N ARG A 15 3.85 -2.87 -55.65
CA ARG A 15 3.12 -1.61 -55.45
C ARG A 15 2.33 -1.56 -54.14
N LYS A 16 1.87 -2.70 -53.63
CA LYS A 16 1.16 -2.78 -52.34
C LYS A 16 2.14 -2.70 -51.17
N ARG A 17 3.33 -3.30 -51.30
CA ARG A 17 4.42 -3.21 -50.31
C ARG A 17 4.97 -1.79 -50.22
N HIS A 18 5.28 -1.16 -51.36
CA HIS A 18 5.76 0.22 -51.39
C HIS A 18 4.77 1.22 -50.78
N ARG A 19 3.46 1.06 -51.05
CA ARG A 19 2.42 1.88 -50.40
C ARG A 19 2.33 1.67 -48.89
N ARG A 20 2.57 0.45 -48.39
CA ARG A 20 2.62 0.17 -46.95
C ARG A 20 3.84 0.81 -46.30
N GLU A 21 5.00 0.72 -46.94
CA GLU A 21 6.24 1.35 -46.47
C GLU A 21 6.13 2.88 -46.45
N LEU A 22 5.56 3.50 -47.49
CA LEU A 22 5.29 4.94 -47.50
C LEU A 22 4.35 5.35 -46.37
N ARG A 23 3.26 4.61 -46.14
CA ARG A 23 2.34 4.87 -45.01
C ARG A 23 3.03 4.72 -43.65
N ALA A 24 3.92 3.74 -43.50
CA ALA A 24 4.69 3.54 -42.28
C ALA A 24 5.66 4.71 -42.03
N ARG A 25 6.33 5.22 -43.07
CA ARG A 25 7.20 6.40 -42.99
C ARG A 25 6.43 7.66 -42.63
N TYR A 26 5.31 7.94 -43.33
CA TYR A 26 4.44 9.08 -42.98
C TYR A 26 3.87 8.98 -41.55
N SER A 27 3.55 7.77 -41.08
CA SER A 27 3.11 7.55 -39.69
C SER A 27 4.24 7.75 -38.68
N HIS A 28 5.49 7.44 -39.05
CA HIS A 28 6.66 7.66 -38.20
C HIS A 28 6.99 9.16 -38.10
N ASP A 29 6.99 9.88 -39.22
CA ASP A 29 7.27 11.32 -39.25
C ASP A 29 6.19 12.11 -38.51
N ASN A 30 4.92 11.73 -38.66
CA ASN A 30 3.83 12.32 -37.85
C ASN A 30 3.95 12.00 -36.36
N ARG A 31 4.48 10.82 -35.99
CA ARG A 31 4.75 10.47 -34.59
C ARG A 31 5.88 11.34 -34.01
N LEU A 32 6.94 11.56 -34.78
CA LEU A 32 8.06 12.43 -34.38
C LEU A 32 7.63 13.88 -34.26
N LEU A 33 6.86 14.41 -35.22
CA LEU A 33 6.29 15.76 -35.17
C LEU A 33 5.33 15.94 -33.99
N LYS A 34 4.54 14.92 -33.65
CA LYS A 34 3.69 14.94 -32.45
C LYS A 34 4.54 14.93 -31.16
N TYR A 35 5.65 14.19 -31.14
CA TYR A 35 6.60 14.19 -30.03
C TYR A 35 7.29 15.55 -29.86
N HIS A 36 7.71 16.19 -30.96
CA HIS A 36 8.31 17.53 -30.93
C HIS A 36 7.31 18.60 -30.48
N ARG A 37 6.05 18.58 -30.98
CA ARG A 37 4.99 19.50 -30.51
C ARG A 37 4.59 19.29 -29.04
N LEU A 38 4.71 18.06 -28.52
CA LEU A 38 4.50 17.78 -27.09
C LEU A 38 5.66 18.31 -26.22
N ARG A 39 6.88 18.35 -26.77
CA ARG A 39 8.07 18.88 -26.11
C ARG A 39 8.16 20.41 -26.15
N GLU A 40 7.58 21.04 -27.19
CA GLU A 40 7.48 22.49 -27.37
C GLU A 40 6.25 23.14 -26.72
N LYS A 41 5.32 22.35 -26.15
CA LYS A 41 4.39 22.89 -25.16
C LYS A 41 5.22 23.27 -23.94
N GLY A 42 5.63 24.54 -23.90
CA GLY A 42 6.46 25.11 -22.84
C GLY A 42 6.03 24.61 -21.48
N THR A 43 7.01 24.25 -20.65
CA THR A 43 6.83 24.00 -19.23
C THR A 43 6.07 25.17 -18.65
N LYS A 44 4.75 25.06 -18.50
CA LYS A 44 3.98 25.98 -17.67
C LYS A 44 4.70 25.96 -16.32
N ASN A 45 5.11 27.13 -15.82
CA ASN A 45 5.62 27.24 -14.47
C ASN A 45 4.47 26.89 -13.52
N ILE A 46 4.34 25.61 -13.21
CA ILE A 46 3.38 25.10 -12.25
C ILE A 46 3.85 25.56 -10.87
N SER A 47 3.05 26.41 -10.23
CA SER A 47 3.27 26.78 -8.84
C SER A 47 2.70 25.69 -7.95
N TYR A 48 3.51 25.18 -7.02
CA TYR A 48 3.08 24.20 -6.03
C TYR A 48 2.84 24.90 -4.69
N THR A 49 1.71 24.60 -4.05
CA THR A 49 1.50 24.95 -2.63
C THR A 49 2.28 23.97 -1.78
N SER A 50 3.27 24.47 -1.03
CA SER A 50 4.13 23.63 -0.19
C SER A 50 3.50 23.42 1.18
N MET A 51 3.35 22.15 1.56
CA MET A 51 2.77 21.70 2.84
C MET A 51 3.85 21.02 3.67
N ASP A 52 4.27 21.66 4.77
CA ASP A 52 5.24 21.08 5.69
C ASP A 52 4.62 19.88 6.43
N ALA A 53 5.27 18.72 6.35
CA ALA A 53 4.87 17.55 7.12
C ALA A 53 5.13 17.76 8.62
N PRO A 54 4.37 17.08 9.52
CA PRO A 54 4.65 17.08 10.95
C PRO A 54 6.11 16.74 11.26
N THR A 55 6.72 17.41 12.24
CA THR A 55 8.13 17.17 12.60
C THR A 55 8.36 15.72 13.04
N ASP A 56 7.46 15.18 13.85
CA ASP A 56 7.35 13.74 14.09
C ASP A 56 6.36 13.14 13.11
N PHE A 57 6.89 12.57 12.01
CA PHE A 57 6.09 12.00 10.92
C PHE A 57 5.93 10.49 11.10
N SER A 58 5.45 10.10 12.28
CA SER A 58 5.20 8.72 12.71
C SER A 58 3.69 8.55 12.93
N ILE A 59 3.03 7.67 12.17
CA ILE A 59 1.62 7.33 12.38
C ILE A 59 1.45 6.41 13.59
N LEU A 60 2.52 5.73 14.00
CA LEU A 60 2.57 4.94 15.22
C LEU A 60 2.52 5.85 16.46
N ASP A 61 3.23 6.98 16.46
CA ASP A 61 3.39 7.83 17.66
C ASP A 61 2.62 9.15 17.58
N ASN A 62 2.45 9.72 16.39
CA ASN A 62 1.79 11.00 16.11
C ASN A 62 0.59 10.85 15.14
N ARG A 63 -0.20 9.79 15.37
CA ARG A 63 -1.28 9.33 14.49
C ARG A 63 -2.25 10.43 14.01
N ASP A 64 -2.80 11.21 14.93
CA ASP A 64 -3.85 12.20 14.61
C ASP A 64 -3.32 13.29 13.67
N SER A 65 -2.12 13.81 13.95
CA SER A 65 -1.47 14.82 13.11
C SER A 65 -1.15 14.29 11.71
N VAL A 66 -0.66 13.04 11.62
CA VAL A 66 -0.32 12.41 10.34
C VAL A 66 -1.58 12.16 9.51
N ILE A 67 -2.66 11.62 10.10
CA ILE A 67 -3.93 11.40 9.40
C ILE A 67 -4.48 12.73 8.88
N LYS A 68 -4.55 13.75 9.73
CA LYS A 68 -5.03 15.08 9.33
C LYS A 68 -4.19 15.70 8.21
N TYR A 69 -2.87 15.51 8.24
CA TYR A 69 -1.97 15.96 7.19
C TYR A 69 -2.31 15.31 5.84
N PHE A 70 -2.40 13.97 5.79
CA PHE A 70 -2.73 13.26 4.55
C PHE A 70 -4.13 13.60 4.03
N ASN A 71 -5.12 13.74 4.92
CA ASN A 71 -6.47 14.15 4.53
C ASN A 71 -6.50 15.57 3.95
N THR A 72 -5.77 16.50 4.56
CA THR A 72 -5.65 17.88 4.05
C THR A 72 -5.02 17.87 2.65
N VAL A 73 -3.91 17.15 2.47
CA VAL A 73 -3.28 17.01 1.15
C VAL A 73 -4.23 16.38 0.14
N LYS A 74 -4.96 15.32 0.52
CA LYS A 74 -5.94 14.67 -0.36
C LYS A 74 -7.02 15.64 -0.81
N CYS A 75 -7.56 16.47 0.09
CA CYS A 75 -8.55 17.49 -0.26
C CYS A 75 -8.00 18.49 -1.29
N MET A 76 -6.76 18.96 -1.14
CA MET A 76 -6.11 19.86 -2.10
C MET A 76 -5.96 19.18 -3.48
N LEU A 77 -5.50 17.93 -3.50
CA LEU A 77 -5.35 17.15 -4.73
C LEU A 77 -6.70 16.89 -5.41
N ASP A 78 -7.76 16.65 -4.65
CA ASP A 78 -9.12 16.47 -5.18
C ASP A 78 -9.67 17.72 -5.86
N GLN A 79 -9.26 18.89 -5.38
CA GLN A 79 -9.50 20.19 -6.00
C GLN A 79 -8.55 20.50 -7.17
N GLU A 80 -7.71 19.55 -7.56
CA GLU A 80 -6.71 19.68 -8.62
C GLU A 80 -5.64 20.76 -8.33
N GLU A 81 -5.38 21.02 -7.05
CA GLU A 81 -4.32 21.92 -6.60
C GLU A 81 -2.96 21.21 -6.65
N TYR A 82 -1.99 21.84 -7.34
CA TYR A 82 -0.62 21.37 -7.34
C TYR A 82 -0.01 21.53 -5.95
N THR A 83 0.24 20.42 -5.28
CA THR A 83 0.62 20.36 -3.87
C THR A 83 1.98 19.69 -3.72
N GLN A 84 2.84 20.26 -2.89
CA GLN A 84 4.15 19.68 -2.55
C GLN A 84 4.17 19.25 -1.08
N ILE A 85 4.28 17.95 -0.82
CA ILE A 85 4.62 17.42 0.50
C ILE A 85 6.09 17.77 0.78
N ASN A 86 6.32 18.60 1.78
CA ASN A 86 7.66 19.03 2.17
C ASN A 86 8.13 18.28 3.42
N LEU A 87 9.06 17.34 3.23
CA LEU A 87 9.63 16.52 4.29
C LEU A 87 10.91 17.08 4.90
N ARG A 88 11.38 18.27 4.46
CA ARG A 88 12.70 18.79 4.91
C ARG A 88 12.82 18.94 6.42
N LYS A 89 11.72 19.20 7.13
CA LYS A 89 11.72 19.48 8.58
C LYS A 89 11.39 18.27 9.44
N ILE A 90 11.16 17.10 8.86
CA ILE A 90 10.85 15.91 9.66
C ILE A 90 12.13 15.42 10.36
N THR A 91 12.00 15.02 11.63
CA THR A 91 13.10 14.46 12.43
C THR A 91 13.03 12.94 12.49
N SER A 92 11.82 12.39 12.42
CA SER A 92 11.50 10.97 12.51
C SER A 92 10.43 10.61 11.48
N ILE A 93 10.51 9.39 10.98
CA ILE A 93 9.48 8.72 10.20
C ILE A 93 9.55 7.23 10.54
N ASP A 94 8.40 6.60 10.70
CA ASP A 94 8.31 5.16 10.94
C ASP A 94 8.06 4.38 9.63
N LEU A 95 8.22 3.06 9.68
CA LEU A 95 7.96 2.20 8.52
C LEU A 95 6.51 2.37 8.00
N PRO A 96 5.46 2.33 8.85
CA PRO A 96 4.07 2.52 8.40
C PRO A 96 3.80 3.84 7.67
N THR A 97 4.36 4.97 8.11
CA THR A 97 4.16 6.28 7.46
C THR A 97 4.90 6.37 6.15
N LEU A 98 6.10 5.77 6.04
CA LEU A 98 6.80 5.66 4.76
C LEU A 98 5.99 4.83 3.76
N CYS A 99 5.41 3.72 4.22
CA CYS A 99 4.54 2.88 3.40
C CYS A 99 3.28 3.63 2.97
N LEU A 100 2.65 4.38 3.88
CA LEU A 100 1.50 5.23 3.59
C LEU A 100 1.83 6.32 2.57
N LEU A 101 2.98 7.00 2.71
CA LEU A 101 3.43 7.98 1.73
C LEU A 101 3.62 7.36 0.34
N GLY A 102 4.27 6.19 0.27
CA GLY A 102 4.44 5.44 -0.98
C GLY A 102 3.10 5.06 -1.60
N ALA A 103 2.20 4.45 -0.82
CA ALA A 103 0.86 4.09 -1.27
C ALA A 103 0.08 5.31 -1.76
N PHE A 104 0.12 6.41 -1.01
CA PHE A 104 -0.55 7.66 -1.35
C PHE A 104 -0.07 8.24 -2.69
N MET A 105 1.24 8.22 -2.95
CA MET A 105 1.82 8.69 -4.23
C MET A 105 1.47 7.79 -5.42
N LEU A 106 1.36 6.48 -5.18
CA LEU A 106 1.14 5.48 -6.21
C LEU A 106 -0.34 5.26 -6.52
N ASP A 107 -1.24 5.59 -5.57
CA ASP A 107 -2.66 5.34 -5.72
C ASP A 107 -3.30 6.29 -6.73
N ARG A 108 -4.05 5.72 -7.67
CA ARG A 108 -4.66 6.51 -8.76
C ARG A 108 -5.77 7.44 -8.24
N ASN A 109 -6.45 7.09 -7.15
CA ASN A 109 -7.51 7.90 -6.56
C ASN A 109 -6.96 9.13 -5.83
N THR A 110 -5.66 9.15 -5.51
CA THR A 110 -4.98 10.33 -4.94
C THR A 110 -4.77 11.45 -5.96
N LYS A 111 -4.95 11.21 -7.26
CA LYS A 111 -4.64 12.18 -8.33
C LYS A 111 -3.20 12.68 -8.26
N SER A 112 -2.24 11.78 -8.03
CA SER A 112 -0.81 12.08 -7.79
C SER A 112 -0.11 12.88 -8.90
N LYS A 113 -0.71 13.06 -10.08
CA LYS A 113 -0.26 14.03 -11.11
C LYS A 113 -0.17 15.49 -10.61
N TYR A 114 -0.89 15.82 -9.54
CA TYR A 114 -0.84 17.13 -8.88
C TYR A 114 0.10 17.15 -7.66
N LEU A 115 0.74 16.03 -7.33
CA LEU A 115 1.54 15.86 -6.13
C LEU A 115 3.04 15.89 -6.46
N LYS A 116 3.81 16.58 -5.63
CA LYS A 116 5.27 16.47 -5.56
C LYS A 116 5.70 16.17 -4.12
N VAL A 117 6.78 15.42 -3.94
CA VAL A 117 7.34 15.13 -2.63
C VAL A 117 8.82 15.52 -2.62
N THR A 118 9.28 16.13 -1.52
CA THR A 118 10.71 16.38 -1.30
C THR A 118 11.28 15.35 -0.32
N SER A 119 12.55 15.00 -0.46
CA SER A 119 13.25 14.20 0.55
C SER A 119 13.49 14.98 1.86
N PRO A 120 13.67 14.28 3.00
CA PRO A 120 14.18 14.89 4.23
C PRO A 120 15.58 15.51 4.02
N LEU A 121 16.04 16.32 4.98
CA LEU A 121 17.40 16.85 4.93
C LEU A 121 18.43 15.73 5.09
N SER A 122 19.49 15.75 4.29
CA SER A 122 20.48 14.66 4.17
C SER A 122 21.19 14.29 5.48
N ASN A 123 21.23 15.19 6.46
CA ASN A 123 21.84 14.97 7.76
C ASN A 123 20.85 14.42 8.82
N SER A 124 19.59 14.20 8.48
CA SER A 124 18.57 13.72 9.41
C SER A 124 18.55 12.19 9.52
N ALA A 125 18.07 11.67 10.66
CA ALA A 125 17.81 10.23 10.82
C ALA A 125 16.74 9.73 9.84
N ALA A 126 15.72 10.55 9.59
CA ALA A 126 14.70 10.28 8.59
C ALA A 126 15.29 10.10 7.18
N TYR A 127 16.31 10.89 6.79
CA TYR A 127 16.94 10.72 5.49
C TYR A 127 17.65 9.38 5.34
N ARG A 128 18.36 8.91 6.38
CA ARG A 128 19.01 7.58 6.35
C ARG A 128 17.97 6.48 6.13
N PHE A 129 16.85 6.55 6.83
CA PHE A 129 15.76 5.58 6.63
C PHE A 129 15.17 5.66 5.21
N PHE A 130 15.00 6.87 4.65
CA PHE A 130 14.60 7.08 3.25
C PHE A 130 15.59 6.47 2.24
N GLU A 131 16.89 6.61 2.50
CA GLU A 131 17.97 6.09 1.66
C GLU A 131 18.07 4.57 1.73
N GLU A 132 18.04 4.00 2.95
CA GLU A 132 17.99 2.56 3.19
C GLU A 132 16.75 1.93 2.52
N ALA A 133 15.61 2.63 2.57
CA ALA A 133 14.39 2.22 1.89
C ALA A 133 14.44 2.40 0.37
N GLN A 134 15.48 3.05 -0.16
CA GLN A 134 15.60 3.45 -1.57
C GLN A 134 14.39 4.23 -2.09
N PHE A 135 13.65 4.90 -1.19
CA PHE A 135 12.34 5.49 -1.49
C PHE A 135 12.42 6.53 -2.62
N GLU A 136 13.47 7.35 -2.60
CA GLU A 136 13.68 8.37 -3.63
C GLU A 136 13.89 7.76 -5.03
N ASN A 137 14.61 6.64 -5.10
CA ASN A 137 14.86 5.96 -6.37
C ASN A 137 13.61 5.22 -6.84
N MET A 138 12.93 4.50 -5.94
CA MET A 138 11.77 3.69 -6.31
C MET A 138 10.52 4.51 -6.64
N ILE A 139 10.27 5.60 -5.92
CA ILE A 139 8.99 6.33 -5.97
C ILE A 139 9.12 7.73 -6.57
N ILE A 140 10.20 8.46 -6.27
CA ILE A 140 10.30 9.89 -6.63
C ILE A 140 10.95 10.08 -8.02
N LYS A 141 12.03 9.37 -8.31
CA LYS A 141 12.83 9.58 -9.53
C LYS A 141 12.34 8.77 -10.73
N GLU A 142 11.82 7.57 -10.48
CA GLU A 142 11.42 6.67 -11.56
C GLU A 142 10.03 7.01 -12.11
N ARG A 143 9.89 6.95 -13.44
CA ARG A 143 8.61 7.20 -14.13
C ARG A 143 7.64 6.03 -13.96
N ILE A 144 8.19 4.83 -13.73
CA ILE A 144 7.49 3.60 -13.37
C ILE A 144 8.28 3.04 -12.19
N PRO A 145 7.67 2.89 -11.01
CA PRO A 145 8.38 2.35 -9.85
C PRO A 145 8.98 0.98 -10.15
N ASP A 146 10.27 0.80 -9.85
CA ASP A 146 10.90 -0.51 -9.87
C ASP A 146 10.80 -1.15 -8.50
N PHE A 147 10.02 -2.22 -8.43
CA PHE A 147 9.72 -2.99 -7.23
C PHE A 147 10.60 -4.25 -7.10
N ASN A 148 11.44 -4.54 -8.10
CA ASN A 148 12.27 -5.76 -8.13
C ASN A 148 13.69 -5.54 -7.58
N SER A 149 14.12 -4.29 -7.40
CA SER A 149 15.49 -3.94 -6.99
C SER A 149 15.59 -3.35 -5.57
N GLY A 150 14.46 -3.06 -4.93
CA GLY A 150 14.41 -2.50 -3.58
C GLY A 150 13.99 -3.51 -2.52
N ALA A 151 14.37 -3.27 -1.27
CA ALA A 151 14.03 -4.12 -0.13
C ALA A 151 12.54 -4.03 0.31
N PHE A 152 11.71 -3.27 -0.41
CA PHE A 152 10.53 -2.66 0.21
C PHE A 152 9.18 -2.80 -0.50
N LEU A 153 9.04 -3.23 -1.76
CA LEU A 153 7.72 -3.14 -2.40
C LEU A 153 7.45 -4.36 -3.27
N SER A 154 6.45 -5.16 -2.91
CA SER A 154 5.81 -6.09 -3.84
C SER A 154 4.39 -5.62 -4.12
N ARG A 155 4.01 -5.58 -5.41
CA ARG A 155 2.65 -5.32 -5.87
C ARG A 155 2.13 -6.58 -6.55
N SER A 156 0.88 -6.94 -6.29
CA SER A 156 0.16 -7.92 -7.11
C SER A 156 -1.17 -7.35 -7.57
N GLU A 157 -1.55 -7.59 -8.82
CA GLU A 157 -2.83 -7.20 -9.40
C GLU A 157 -3.86 -8.32 -9.18
N ASP A 158 -4.35 -8.46 -7.94
CA ASP A 158 -5.56 -9.23 -7.57
C ASP A 158 -5.35 -10.65 -6.98
N GLU A 159 -4.14 -11.20 -6.95
CA GLU A 159 -3.87 -12.50 -6.31
C GLU A 159 -2.69 -12.46 -5.33
N VAL A 160 -2.73 -13.32 -4.30
CA VAL A 160 -1.59 -13.55 -3.40
C VAL A 160 -0.40 -14.00 -4.23
N ASN A 161 0.62 -13.15 -4.41
CA ASN A 161 1.84 -13.54 -5.10
C ASN A 161 2.66 -14.44 -4.15
N GLU A 162 2.49 -15.76 -4.31
CA GLU A 162 3.16 -16.77 -3.49
C GLU A 162 4.69 -16.66 -3.57
N GLU A 163 5.23 -16.27 -4.72
CA GLU A 163 6.68 -16.05 -4.92
C GLU A 163 7.16 -14.88 -4.07
N ALA A 164 6.44 -13.74 -4.09
CA ALA A 164 6.79 -12.59 -3.27
C ALA A 164 6.71 -12.87 -1.76
N ILE A 165 5.69 -13.60 -1.32
CA ILE A 165 5.59 -14.04 0.09
C ILE A 165 6.74 -15.01 0.41
N SER A 166 7.04 -15.97 -0.47
CA SER A 166 8.16 -16.90 -0.30
C SER A 166 9.49 -16.16 -0.17
N ASP A 167 9.73 -15.14 -0.98
CA ASP A 167 10.95 -14.32 -0.92
C ASP A 167 11.07 -13.55 0.40
N ILE A 168 9.96 -12.96 0.88
CA ILE A 168 9.91 -12.30 2.19
C ILE A 168 10.25 -13.29 3.30
N LEU A 169 9.72 -14.52 3.23
CA LEU A 169 9.94 -15.56 4.23
C LEU A 169 11.39 -16.07 4.19
N THR A 170 11.95 -16.32 3.01
CA THR A 170 13.36 -16.71 2.84
C THR A 170 14.28 -15.66 3.45
N LYS A 171 14.10 -14.38 3.09
CA LYS A 171 14.87 -13.27 3.67
C LYS A 171 14.65 -13.13 5.18
N THR A 172 13.49 -13.52 5.70
CA THR A 172 13.21 -13.52 7.13
C THR A 172 14.03 -14.61 7.83
N VAL A 173 14.02 -15.83 7.29
CA VAL A 173 14.81 -16.95 7.83
C VAL A 173 16.30 -16.66 7.73
N ASP A 174 16.79 -16.09 6.63
CA ASP A 174 18.20 -15.70 6.47
C ASP A 174 18.62 -14.67 7.53
N TYR A 175 17.74 -13.71 7.83
CA TYR A 175 18.01 -12.68 8.82
C TYR A 175 18.12 -13.24 10.24
N PHE A 176 17.22 -14.14 10.65
CA PHE A 176 17.22 -14.74 11.99
C PHE A 176 18.10 -16.01 12.11
N GLY A 177 18.41 -16.67 11.00
CA GLY A 177 19.11 -17.96 10.90
C GLY A 177 18.16 -19.16 10.77
N GLU A 178 18.61 -20.25 10.14
CA GLU A 178 17.76 -21.42 9.80
C GLU A 178 17.05 -22.06 11.02
N ASN A 179 17.66 -21.98 12.21
CA ASN A 179 17.06 -22.49 13.45
C ASN A 179 15.75 -21.78 13.84
N SER A 180 15.52 -20.55 13.34
CA SER A 180 14.30 -19.77 13.58
C SER A 180 13.08 -20.25 12.80
N LYS A 181 13.26 -21.09 11.78
CA LYS A 181 12.21 -21.51 10.84
C LYS A 181 10.98 -22.13 11.53
N GLN A 182 11.21 -22.89 12.59
CA GLN A 182 10.13 -23.51 13.37
C GLN A 182 9.30 -22.47 14.14
N ARG A 183 9.94 -21.40 14.64
CA ARG A 183 9.28 -20.26 15.29
C ARG A 183 8.53 -19.39 14.28
N LEU A 184 9.07 -19.23 13.07
CA LEU A 184 8.48 -18.41 12.00
C LEU A 184 7.33 -19.08 11.22
N ARG A 185 6.95 -20.33 11.54
CA ARG A 185 5.98 -21.11 10.76
C ARG A 185 4.60 -20.46 10.62
N ASP A 186 4.22 -19.62 11.58
CA ASP A 186 2.90 -18.99 11.67
C ASP A 186 2.87 -17.60 10.99
N LEU A 187 4.04 -17.09 10.54
CA LEU A 187 4.14 -15.84 9.78
C LEU A 187 3.49 -15.91 8.37
N PRO A 188 3.73 -16.96 7.54
CA PRO A 188 3.05 -17.10 6.25
C PRO A 188 1.51 -17.03 6.32
N PRO A 189 0.82 -17.81 7.17
CA PRO A 189 -0.64 -17.76 7.21
C PRO A 189 -1.18 -16.41 7.73
N ILE A 190 -0.45 -15.68 8.58
CA ILE A 190 -0.80 -14.31 8.96
C ILE A 190 -0.75 -13.38 7.75
N ILE A 191 0.36 -13.38 6.99
CA ILE A 191 0.52 -12.53 5.81
C ILE A 191 -0.57 -12.83 4.79
N ILE A 192 -0.85 -14.11 4.53
CA ILE A 192 -1.91 -14.54 3.59
C ILE A 192 -3.29 -14.05 4.05
N GLU A 193 -3.62 -14.16 5.33
CA GLU A 193 -4.91 -13.68 5.85
C GLU A 193 -5.04 -12.16 5.73
N ILE A 194 -3.98 -11.40 6.02
CA ILE A 194 -3.97 -9.93 5.85
C ILE A 194 -4.20 -9.58 4.38
N VAL A 195 -3.37 -10.11 3.47
CA VAL A 195 -3.45 -9.81 2.03
C VAL A 195 -4.81 -10.21 1.44
N THR A 196 -5.40 -11.30 1.93
CA THR A 196 -6.74 -11.72 1.50
C THR A 196 -7.80 -10.73 2.00
N ASN A 197 -7.68 -10.22 3.22
CA ASN A 197 -8.61 -9.24 3.76
C ASN A 197 -8.48 -7.89 3.04
N THR A 198 -7.26 -7.43 2.75
CA THR A 198 -7.04 -6.16 2.02
C THR A 198 -7.64 -6.19 0.61
N ALA A 199 -7.59 -7.34 -0.07
CA ALA A 199 -8.25 -7.53 -1.37
C ALA A 199 -9.79 -7.40 -1.29
N ASP A 200 -10.40 -7.84 -0.18
CA ASP A 200 -11.85 -7.73 0.06
C ASP A 200 -12.27 -6.30 0.50
N HIS A 201 -11.34 -5.45 0.94
CA HIS A 201 -11.56 -4.08 1.42
C HIS A 201 -11.27 -2.98 0.38
N ALA A 202 -10.67 -3.35 -0.76
CA ALA A 202 -10.55 -2.47 -1.91
C ALA A 202 -11.96 -2.11 -2.44
N ASN A 203 -12.16 -0.84 -2.80
CA ASN A 203 -13.46 -0.31 -3.19
C ASN A 203 -14.07 -1.14 -4.36
N PRO A 204 -15.27 -1.73 -4.19
CA PRO A 204 -15.89 -2.61 -5.19
C PRO A 204 -16.18 -1.92 -6.53
N ASP A 205 -16.26 -0.58 -6.56
CA ASP A 205 -16.56 0.20 -7.76
C ASP A 205 -15.31 0.71 -8.51
N SER A 206 -14.09 0.45 -8.02
CA SER A 206 -12.88 0.96 -8.67
C SER A 206 -11.89 -0.15 -9.03
N SER A 207 -11.79 -0.45 -10.32
CA SER A 207 -10.69 -1.22 -10.93
C SER A 207 -9.32 -0.50 -10.87
N TYR A 208 -9.14 0.41 -9.90
CA TYR A 208 -8.10 1.44 -9.91
C TYR A 208 -7.43 1.74 -8.55
N THR A 209 -7.86 1.12 -7.45
CA THR A 209 -7.14 1.20 -6.15
C THR A 209 -5.85 0.39 -6.20
N LEU A 210 -4.79 0.86 -5.55
CA LEU A 210 -3.68 -0.01 -5.22
C LEU A 210 -4.19 -1.14 -4.32
N PRO A 211 -4.04 -2.41 -4.72
CA PRO A 211 -4.63 -3.51 -3.98
C PRO A 211 -3.99 -3.68 -2.60
N TRP A 212 -2.67 -3.55 -2.51
CA TRP A 212 -1.91 -3.50 -1.26
C TRP A 212 -0.41 -3.26 -1.55
N ILE A 213 0.34 -2.88 -0.53
CA ILE A 213 1.81 -2.80 -0.54
C ILE A 213 2.34 -3.52 0.70
N VAL A 214 3.29 -4.44 0.53
CA VAL A 214 4.02 -5.10 1.63
C VAL A 214 5.46 -4.57 1.69
N ASN A 215 5.91 -4.20 2.88
CA ASN A 215 7.26 -3.74 3.20
C ASN A 215 7.83 -4.51 4.40
N THR A 216 9.14 -4.71 4.44
CA THR A 216 9.85 -5.23 5.61
C THR A 216 11.09 -4.42 5.94
N TYR A 217 11.40 -4.21 7.20
CA TYR A 217 12.62 -3.52 7.64
C TYR A 217 13.35 -4.34 8.70
N GLU A 218 14.68 -4.35 8.63
CA GLU A 218 15.55 -5.04 9.56
C GLU A 218 16.21 -4.02 10.48
N THR A 219 16.05 -4.20 11.78
CA THR A 219 16.56 -3.28 12.80
C THR A 219 16.98 -4.04 14.06
N LYS A 220 17.37 -3.34 15.11
CA LYS A 220 17.65 -3.93 16.41
C LYS A 220 16.86 -3.22 17.50
N ASN A 221 16.44 -3.98 18.50
CA ASN A 221 15.86 -3.39 19.70
C ASN A 221 16.96 -2.71 20.57
N ASN A 222 16.55 -2.11 21.68
CA ASN A 222 17.47 -1.44 22.61
C ASN A 222 18.52 -2.39 23.25
N ASN A 223 18.25 -3.70 23.28
CA ASN A 223 19.17 -4.72 23.79
C ASN A 223 20.14 -5.21 22.71
N GLY A 224 19.99 -4.77 21.45
CA GLY A 224 20.78 -5.20 20.32
C GLY A 224 20.26 -6.48 19.62
N ASP A 225 19.12 -7.02 20.06
CA ASP A 225 18.50 -8.18 19.45
C ASP A 225 17.95 -7.82 18.07
N LYS A 226 18.02 -8.79 17.15
CA LYS A 226 17.49 -8.64 15.79
C LYS A 226 15.97 -8.45 15.83
N VAL A 227 15.47 -7.44 15.14
CA VAL A 227 14.04 -7.18 14.98
C VAL A 227 13.74 -7.05 13.50
N LYS A 228 12.70 -7.75 13.05
CA LYS A 228 12.16 -7.59 11.70
C LYS A 228 10.77 -6.98 11.78
N GLN A 229 10.63 -5.82 11.18
CA GLN A 229 9.38 -5.09 11.06
C GLN A 229 8.71 -5.43 9.75
N TYR A 230 7.39 -5.50 9.76
CA TYR A 230 6.56 -5.74 8.59
C TYR A 230 5.47 -4.69 8.54
N CYS A 231 5.14 -4.23 7.34
CA CYS A 231 4.02 -3.33 7.10
C CYS A 231 3.27 -3.76 5.84
N ILE A 232 1.97 -3.97 5.96
CA ILE A 232 1.05 -4.17 4.84
C ILE A 232 0.04 -3.04 4.87
N ILE A 233 -0.11 -2.34 3.76
CA ILE A 233 -1.09 -1.25 3.62
C ILE A 233 -1.98 -1.45 2.41
N ASP A 234 -3.27 -1.16 2.56
CA ASP A 234 -4.20 -0.92 1.46
C ASP A 234 -4.82 0.48 1.54
N MET A 235 -5.15 1.06 0.38
CA MET A 235 -5.78 2.39 0.26
C MET A 235 -7.31 2.30 0.19
N GLY A 236 -7.91 1.35 0.92
CA GLY A 236 -9.36 1.13 0.95
C GLY A 236 -10.13 2.07 1.89
N VAL A 237 -11.43 1.80 2.02
CA VAL A 237 -12.34 2.56 2.91
C VAL A 237 -12.15 2.25 4.39
N GLY A 238 -11.38 1.21 4.72
CA GLY A 238 -11.13 0.76 6.08
C GLY A 238 -12.07 -0.35 6.55
N ILE A 239 -11.65 -1.04 7.62
CA ILE A 239 -12.33 -2.23 8.14
C ILE A 239 -13.67 -1.84 8.77
N TYR A 240 -13.71 -0.76 9.55
CA TYR A 240 -14.92 -0.35 10.26
C TYR A 240 -16.03 0.04 9.27
N GLU A 241 -15.72 0.90 8.30
CA GLU A 241 -16.69 1.33 7.28
C GLU A 241 -17.16 0.15 6.42
N THR A 242 -16.26 -0.78 6.06
CA THR A 242 -16.66 -2.01 5.36
C THR A 242 -17.70 -2.82 6.16
N LEU A 243 -17.57 -2.89 7.49
CA LEU A 243 -18.52 -3.60 8.35
C LEU A 243 -19.85 -2.85 8.47
N ILE A 244 -19.83 -1.51 8.49
CA ILE A 244 -21.02 -0.65 8.48
C ILE A 244 -21.80 -0.84 7.18
N ASP A 245 -21.14 -0.78 6.03
CA ASP A 245 -21.77 -0.97 4.71
C ASP A 245 -22.38 -2.37 4.59
N LYS A 246 -21.70 -3.40 5.12
CA LYS A 246 -22.24 -4.77 5.21
C LYS A 246 -23.49 -4.84 6.08
N ALA A 247 -23.48 -4.17 7.23
CA ALA A 247 -24.64 -4.13 8.12
C ALA A 247 -25.85 -3.43 7.47
N ASN A 248 -25.60 -2.35 6.72
CA ASN A 248 -26.63 -1.58 6.04
C ASN A 248 -27.17 -2.27 4.77
N SER A 249 -26.34 -3.04 4.06
CA SER A 249 -26.72 -3.75 2.82
C SER A 249 -27.44 -5.08 3.07
N GLN A 250 -27.36 -5.66 4.27
CA GLN A 250 -28.11 -6.86 4.62
C GLN A 250 -29.62 -6.57 4.80
N GLN A 251 -30.32 -6.49 3.67
CA GLN A 251 -31.76 -6.69 3.63
C GLN A 251 -32.08 -8.18 3.87
N GLN A 252 -32.68 -8.48 5.02
CA GLN A 252 -33.28 -9.77 5.38
C GLN A 252 -32.33 -10.97 5.58
N GLY A 253 -31.91 -11.20 6.83
CA GLY A 253 -31.42 -12.51 7.28
C GLY A 253 -30.29 -12.44 8.31
N ARG A 254 -30.65 -12.40 9.60
CA ARG A 254 -29.77 -12.40 10.79
C ARG A 254 -28.61 -11.39 10.75
N SER A 255 -28.81 -10.25 11.42
CA SER A 255 -27.70 -9.33 11.71
C SER A 255 -26.55 -10.06 12.42
N PRO A 256 -25.31 -9.89 11.97
CA PRO A 256 -24.15 -10.44 12.65
C PRO A 256 -24.10 -9.94 14.09
N TRP A 257 -23.64 -10.77 15.02
CA TRP A 257 -23.64 -10.45 16.45
C TRP A 257 -22.89 -9.14 16.75
N TRP A 258 -21.83 -8.82 15.98
CA TRP A 258 -21.05 -7.59 16.11
C TRP A 258 -21.83 -6.31 15.74
N HIS A 259 -22.95 -6.42 15.00
CA HIS A 259 -23.82 -5.29 14.69
C HIS A 259 -24.43 -4.67 15.96
N THR A 260 -24.64 -5.48 17.01
CA THR A 260 -25.10 -4.97 18.31
C THR A 260 -24.03 -4.14 19.03
N ILE A 261 -22.75 -4.42 18.79
CA ILE A 261 -21.63 -3.65 19.35
C ILE A 261 -21.50 -2.32 18.64
N ILE A 262 -21.54 -2.32 17.31
CA ILE A 262 -21.52 -1.08 16.49
C ILE A 262 -22.60 -0.09 16.95
N LYS A 263 -23.81 -0.58 17.24
CA LYS A 263 -24.92 0.28 17.69
C LYS A 263 -24.75 0.85 19.11
N ARG A 264 -23.88 0.25 19.92
CA ARG A 264 -23.68 0.62 21.33
C ARG A 264 -22.42 1.43 21.55
N GLU A 265 -21.36 1.14 20.80
CA GLU A 265 -20.06 1.76 20.95
C GLU A 265 -19.87 2.92 19.99
N SER A 266 -19.59 4.10 20.54
CA SER A 266 -19.27 5.30 19.76
C SER A 266 -17.78 5.40 19.39
N SER A 267 -16.92 4.66 20.10
CA SER A 267 -15.50 4.53 19.77
C SER A 267 -15.26 3.29 18.91
N GLN A 268 -14.57 3.50 17.79
CA GLN A 268 -14.13 2.41 16.92
C GLN A 268 -13.10 1.52 17.63
N GLY A 269 -12.21 2.09 18.45
CA GLY A 269 -11.29 1.32 19.30
C GLY A 269 -12.00 0.36 20.25
N GLU A 270 -13.03 0.83 20.95
CA GLU A 270 -13.85 -0.02 21.85
C GLU A 270 -14.61 -1.10 21.08
N PHE A 271 -15.16 -0.75 19.90
CA PHE A 271 -15.76 -1.73 19.01
C PHE A 271 -14.77 -2.87 18.69
N PHE A 272 -13.57 -2.56 18.21
CA PHE A 272 -12.59 -3.58 17.82
C PHE A 272 -12.10 -4.43 19.00
N ARG A 273 -11.87 -3.82 20.17
CA ARG A 273 -11.50 -4.57 21.39
C ARG A 273 -12.52 -5.64 21.73
N GLN A 274 -13.80 -5.31 21.64
CA GLN A 274 -14.87 -6.27 21.93
C GLN A 274 -15.10 -7.25 20.78
N ALA A 275 -14.92 -6.79 19.54
CA ALA A 275 -15.30 -7.52 18.34
C ALA A 275 -14.26 -8.59 17.95
N ILE A 276 -12.97 -8.24 17.94
CA ILE A 276 -11.89 -9.10 17.45
C ILE A 276 -11.81 -10.43 18.22
N PRO A 277 -11.76 -10.47 19.57
CA PRO A 277 -11.62 -11.73 20.32
C PRO A 277 -12.79 -12.69 20.13
N LYS A 278 -13.97 -12.15 19.84
CA LYS A 278 -15.22 -12.91 19.66
C LYS A 278 -15.45 -13.33 18.20
N GLY A 279 -14.65 -12.83 17.26
CA GLY A 279 -14.66 -13.26 15.86
C GLY A 279 -15.26 -12.26 14.88
N LEU A 280 -14.38 -11.49 14.22
CA LEU A 280 -14.69 -10.80 12.97
C LEU A 280 -14.30 -11.72 11.80
N GLN A 281 -15.27 -12.46 11.25
CA GLN A 281 -15.02 -13.42 10.16
C GLN A 281 -14.75 -12.71 8.82
N SER A 282 -13.75 -13.21 8.08
CA SER A 282 -13.53 -12.87 6.67
C SER A 282 -14.36 -13.77 5.74
N ARG A 283 -14.49 -13.39 4.46
CA ARG A 283 -15.52 -13.93 3.55
C ARG A 283 -15.24 -15.33 2.98
N THR A 284 -14.10 -15.97 3.31
CA THR A 284 -13.60 -17.12 2.54
C THR A 284 -13.86 -18.48 3.20
N ALA A 285 -14.29 -19.47 2.40
CA ALA A 285 -14.73 -20.79 2.86
C ALA A 285 -13.65 -21.91 2.75
N LEU A 286 -12.37 -21.55 2.61
CA LEU A 286 -11.26 -22.52 2.46
C LEU A 286 -10.69 -22.90 3.83
N ARG A 287 -10.33 -24.18 4.07
CA ARG A 287 -9.80 -24.66 5.38
C ARG A 287 -8.54 -23.93 5.88
N GLN A 288 -7.74 -23.36 4.97
CA GLN A 288 -6.50 -22.62 5.27
C GLN A 288 -6.67 -21.09 5.20
N ARG A 289 -7.87 -20.57 4.92
CA ARG A 289 -8.21 -19.13 4.85
C ARG A 289 -9.46 -18.86 5.71
N GLY A 290 -9.89 -17.62 5.84
CA GLY A 290 -11.26 -17.34 6.26
C GLY A 290 -11.48 -17.28 7.77
N LYS A 291 -10.40 -17.29 8.57
CA LYS A 291 -10.52 -17.19 10.03
C LYS A 291 -10.56 -15.74 10.51
N GLY A 292 -10.23 -14.79 9.63
CA GLY A 292 -10.32 -13.35 9.88
C GLY A 292 -9.28 -12.83 10.87
N ILE A 293 -9.46 -11.58 11.27
CA ILE A 293 -8.59 -10.87 12.23
C ILE A 293 -8.49 -11.62 13.57
N LYS A 294 -9.51 -12.42 13.93
CA LYS A 294 -9.47 -13.25 15.14
C LYS A 294 -8.32 -14.26 15.11
N TYR A 295 -8.06 -14.90 13.97
CA TYR A 295 -6.94 -15.85 13.88
C TYR A 295 -5.60 -15.18 14.10
N ILE A 296 -5.41 -14.01 13.48
CA ILE A 296 -4.20 -13.20 13.71
C ILE A 296 -4.08 -12.89 15.20
N TYR A 297 -5.15 -12.41 15.84
CA TYR A 297 -5.18 -12.13 17.27
C TYR A 297 -4.85 -13.36 18.14
N ASP A 298 -5.47 -14.52 17.86
CA ASP A 298 -5.25 -15.76 18.61
C ASP A 298 -3.79 -16.24 18.47
N THR A 299 -3.15 -16.00 17.33
CA THR A 299 -1.74 -16.35 17.09
C THR A 299 -0.79 -15.38 17.80
N VAL A 300 -1.04 -14.07 17.74
CA VAL A 300 -0.06 -13.07 18.20
C VAL A 300 -0.17 -12.72 19.68
N SER A 301 -1.36 -12.81 20.28
CA SER A 301 -1.59 -12.34 21.66
C SER A 301 -0.93 -13.20 22.75
N GLY A 302 -0.49 -14.41 22.42
CA GLY A 302 0.16 -15.35 23.34
C GLY A 302 1.58 -15.76 22.94
N ASP A 303 2.11 -15.21 21.86
CA ASP A 303 3.42 -15.59 21.32
C ASP A 303 4.43 -14.44 21.52
N ASP A 304 5.46 -14.71 22.31
CA ASP A 304 6.52 -13.78 22.70
C ASP A 304 7.38 -13.30 21.53
N MET A 305 7.30 -13.98 20.38
CA MET A 305 7.94 -13.56 19.14
C MET A 305 7.42 -12.21 18.64
N TYR A 306 6.13 -11.90 18.84
CA TYR A 306 5.51 -10.67 18.37
C TYR A 306 5.62 -9.58 19.44
N LYS A 307 6.56 -8.66 19.25
CA LYS A 307 6.79 -7.56 20.22
C LYS A 307 5.76 -6.45 20.07
N ARG A 308 5.21 -6.29 18.87
CA ARG A 308 4.17 -5.32 18.53
C ARG A 308 3.36 -5.85 17.36
N PHE A 309 2.05 -5.66 17.39
CA PHE A 309 1.17 -5.93 16.25
C PHE A 309 0.02 -4.93 16.28
N GLU A 310 -0.02 -4.02 15.32
CA GLU A 310 -0.97 -2.93 15.26
C GLU A 310 -1.76 -2.93 13.96
N ILE A 311 -3.06 -2.72 14.08
CA ILE A 311 -3.95 -2.43 12.97
C ILE A 311 -4.39 -0.98 13.08
N ILE A 312 -4.01 -0.14 12.12
CA ILE A 312 -4.47 1.25 12.01
C ILE A 312 -5.49 1.28 10.88
N THR A 313 -6.74 1.61 11.20
CA THR A 313 -7.83 1.65 10.22
C THR A 313 -8.86 2.67 10.65
N ASN A 314 -9.42 3.40 9.71
CA ASN A 314 -10.40 4.44 9.98
C ASN A 314 -9.92 5.39 11.09
N LYS A 315 -10.63 5.47 12.22
CA LYS A 315 -10.26 6.35 13.35
C LYS A 315 -9.44 5.67 14.44
N THR A 316 -9.11 4.39 14.30
CA THR A 316 -8.56 3.61 15.41
C THR A 316 -7.16 3.06 15.13
N LYS A 317 -6.46 2.72 16.22
CA LYS A 317 -5.25 1.91 16.23
C LYS A 317 -5.43 0.82 17.28
N VAL A 318 -5.35 -0.43 16.85
CA VAL A 318 -5.63 -1.60 17.70
C VAL A 318 -4.35 -2.42 17.83
N ASN A 319 -3.86 -2.57 19.07
CA ASN A 319 -2.73 -3.45 19.36
C ASN A 319 -3.23 -4.86 19.66
N LEU A 320 -2.90 -5.85 18.82
CA LEU A 320 -3.34 -7.23 19.00
C LEU A 320 -2.56 -7.99 20.08
N VAL A 321 -1.32 -7.60 20.36
CA VAL A 321 -0.52 -8.17 21.46
C VAL A 321 -1.10 -7.75 22.81
N ASN A 322 -1.65 -6.53 22.89
CA ASN A 322 -2.30 -6.01 24.09
C ASN A 322 -3.64 -5.33 23.76
N ILE A 323 -4.63 -6.15 23.39
CA ILE A 323 -5.95 -5.65 22.97
C ILE A 323 -6.73 -4.92 24.09
N GLY A 324 -6.33 -5.12 25.35
CA GLY A 324 -6.91 -4.41 26.49
C GLY A 324 -6.58 -2.92 26.52
N SER A 325 -5.50 -2.51 25.86
CA SER A 325 -5.04 -1.11 25.79
C SER A 325 -5.57 -0.45 24.53
N ILE A 326 -6.68 0.29 24.64
CA ILE A 326 -7.24 1.06 23.53
C ILE A 326 -6.73 2.49 23.57
N GLU A 327 -6.21 2.95 22.44
CA GLU A 327 -5.98 4.37 22.22
C GLU A 327 -7.27 5.09 21.83
N LYS A 328 -7.36 6.37 22.22
CA LYS A 328 -8.46 7.24 21.80
C LYS A 328 -8.53 7.28 20.27
N ASP A 329 -9.74 7.25 19.73
CA ASP A 329 -9.99 7.47 18.31
C ASP A 329 -9.36 8.80 17.83
N SER A 330 -8.82 8.81 16.61
CA SER A 330 -8.38 10.03 15.95
C SER A 330 -9.59 10.90 15.60
N SER A 331 -9.33 12.20 15.47
CA SER A 331 -10.33 13.20 15.09
C SER A 331 -10.89 12.96 13.69
N GLU A 332 -10.03 12.48 12.78
CA GLU A 332 -10.35 12.16 11.40
C GLU A 332 -10.13 10.68 11.07
N SER A 333 -10.79 10.19 10.03
CA SER A 333 -10.62 8.83 9.52
C SER A 333 -9.43 8.78 8.57
N LEU A 334 -8.62 7.73 8.69
CA LEU A 334 -7.66 7.31 7.69
C LEU A 334 -8.39 6.59 6.54
N SER A 335 -8.12 6.99 5.30
CA SER A 335 -8.58 6.32 4.08
C SER A 335 -7.58 5.25 3.62
N ALA A 336 -7.24 4.37 4.54
CA ALA A 336 -6.33 3.24 4.37
C ALA A 336 -6.49 2.27 5.55
N THR A 337 -6.05 1.04 5.37
CA THR A 337 -5.80 0.10 6.47
C THR A 337 -4.35 -0.30 6.47
N ILE A 338 -3.71 -0.21 7.64
CA ILE A 338 -2.31 -0.55 7.85
C ILE A 338 -2.24 -1.68 8.88
N TYR A 339 -1.59 -2.76 8.51
CA TYR A 339 -1.16 -3.82 9.40
C TYR A 339 0.35 -3.69 9.60
N TYR A 340 0.79 -3.48 10.82
CA TYR A 340 2.19 -3.33 11.18
C TYR A 340 2.54 -4.28 12.31
N TRP A 341 3.65 -5.00 12.22
CA TRP A 341 4.10 -5.83 13.33
C TRP A 341 5.62 -5.99 13.37
N GLU A 342 6.11 -6.31 14.57
CA GLU A 342 7.51 -6.51 14.87
C GLU A 342 7.73 -7.93 15.39
N VAL A 343 8.66 -8.64 14.74
CA VAL A 343 9.09 -9.98 15.11
C VAL A 343 10.50 -9.92 15.67
N CYS A 344 10.72 -10.60 16.79
CA CYS A 344 12.03 -10.88 17.35
C CYS A 344 12.10 -12.37 17.69
N VAL A 345 13.08 -13.07 17.12
CA VAL A 345 13.33 -14.48 17.40
C VAL A 345 14.65 -14.57 18.15
N GLU A 346 14.62 -15.21 19.33
CA GLU A 346 15.81 -15.51 20.13
C GLU A 346 16.64 -16.66 19.54
#